data_AF-A0AB37VYT9-F1
#
_entry.id   AF-A0AB37VYT9-F1
#
_cell.length_a   1.000
_cell.length_b   1.000
_cell.length_c   1.000
_cell.angle_alpha   90.00
_cell.angle_beta   90.00
_cell.angle_gamma   90.00
#
_symmetry.space_group_name_H-M   'P 1'
#
loop_
_entity.id
_entity.type
_entity.pdbx_description
1 polymer ?
#
loop_
_entity_poly.entity_id
_entity_poly.type
_entity_poly.pdbx_seq_one_letter_code
_entity_poly.pdbx_strand_id
1 'polypeptide(L)'
;MIPYQNGDVEVRIQHARFLVSASVMSQLSPEFHRLFTTKHGLLRESIELPDEDPVAFHLVCQSAHGSFIPQAHISLETLVNMAEAIRRYKIPATSRVHNTVAFSFIVQTLRPETLSTVKLVMLFRVAKVLGSAKYEQLIRDVFLLHPLQLEALPTEQTAGGWNAECVVLLANLMLRGAACRAEVASTLLSPPGSDETLHLQEKSDVAVWILKDSPSLQDIEARLRNMRSAVDLQREQLLDASGAIKEATADIYRYVRTTMEDTREMEDDGADDVVKLDVCHGVKRLEIQVAEDGQLPENSVDVDDLDLERVSSSNTTFEDIEAYSEPVENMLGDYLDIEDDVSVASAKTV
;
A
#
# COMPACT_ATOMS: atom_id res chain seq x y z
N MET A 1 -12.82 -33.24 2.65
CA MET A 1 -12.05 -34.35 3.27
C MET A 1 -11.24 -33.75 4.42
N ILE A 2 -11.15 -34.30 5.63
CA ILE A 2 -12.18 -34.44 6.68
C ILE A 2 -11.77 -33.43 7.77
N PRO A 3 -12.65 -32.59 8.33
CA PRO A 3 -12.35 -31.97 9.61
C PRO A 3 -12.57 -33.04 10.69
N TYR A 4 -11.49 -33.30 11.42
CA TYR A 4 -11.37 -34.19 12.58
C TYR A 4 -12.28 -35.44 12.62
N GLN A 5 -11.72 -36.63 12.42
CA GLN A 5 -12.42 -37.91 12.61
C GLN A 5 -13.02 -38.09 14.03
N ASN A 6 -12.59 -37.26 14.99
CA ASN A 6 -13.07 -37.25 16.38
C ASN A 6 -13.83 -35.95 16.74
N GLY A 7 -14.45 -35.27 15.77
CA GLY A 7 -15.25 -34.08 16.05
C GLY A 7 -16.50 -34.42 16.86
N ASP A 8 -16.85 -33.56 17.83
CA ASP A 8 -17.95 -33.71 18.77
C ASP A 8 -19.15 -32.80 18.43
N VAL A 9 -19.02 -31.92 17.44
CA VAL A 9 -20.11 -31.07 16.93
C VAL A 9 -20.18 -31.10 15.41
N GLU A 10 -21.40 -31.25 14.87
CA GLU A 10 -21.68 -31.11 13.45
C GLU A 10 -21.93 -29.64 13.06
N VAL A 11 -21.15 -29.12 12.12
CA VAL A 11 -21.36 -27.80 11.52
C VAL A 11 -22.04 -27.98 10.17
N ARG A 12 -23.15 -27.24 9.96
CA ARG A 12 -23.92 -27.23 8.72
C ARG A 12 -23.89 -25.83 8.11
N ILE A 13 -23.37 -25.73 6.90
CA ILE A 13 -23.25 -24.48 6.13
C ILE A 13 -23.80 -24.75 4.74
N GLN A 14 -24.96 -24.18 4.42
CA GLN A 14 -25.66 -24.46 3.17
C GLN A 14 -25.83 -25.98 2.94
N HIS A 15 -25.18 -26.52 1.91
CA HIS A 15 -25.19 -27.95 1.55
C HIS A 15 -23.97 -28.73 2.10
N ALA A 16 -23.02 -28.05 2.74
CA ALA A 16 -21.85 -28.65 3.37
C ALA A 16 -22.13 -29.05 4.82
N ARG A 17 -21.67 -30.24 5.20
CA ARG A 17 -21.72 -30.75 6.58
C ARG A 17 -20.39 -31.34 6.96
N PHE A 18 -19.92 -31.00 8.15
CA PHE A 18 -18.65 -31.51 8.60
C PHE A 18 -18.48 -31.41 10.12
N LEU A 19 -17.67 -32.31 10.71
CA LEU A 19 -17.47 -32.42 12.16
C LEU A 19 -16.29 -31.58 12.64
N VAL A 20 -16.42 -30.92 13.79
CA VAL A 20 -15.35 -30.12 14.41
C VAL A 20 -15.21 -30.47 15.88
N SER A 21 -14.03 -30.26 16.45
CA SER A 21 -13.85 -30.33 17.91
C SER A 21 -14.21 -28.99 18.55
N ALA A 22 -15.29 -28.97 19.34
CA ALA A 22 -15.72 -27.81 20.10
C ALA A 22 -14.67 -27.36 21.10
N SER A 23 -13.91 -28.28 21.69
CA SER A 23 -12.81 -27.94 22.60
C SER A 23 -11.74 -27.07 21.91
N VAL A 24 -11.27 -27.49 20.74
CA VAL A 24 -10.26 -26.77 19.94
C VAL A 24 -10.81 -25.41 19.50
N MET A 25 -12.03 -25.37 18.99
CA MET A 25 -12.63 -24.12 18.52
C MET A 25 -12.96 -23.17 19.67
N SER A 26 -13.38 -23.66 20.84
CA SER A 26 -13.62 -22.83 22.03
C SER A 26 -12.33 -22.22 22.59
N GLN A 27 -11.20 -22.94 22.48
CA GLN A 27 -9.88 -22.39 22.82
C GLN A 27 -9.43 -21.32 21.83
N LEU A 28 -9.85 -21.42 20.57
CA LEU A 28 -9.53 -20.43 19.53
C LEU A 28 -10.20 -19.08 19.81
N SER A 29 -11.47 -19.07 20.21
CA SER A 29 -12.19 -17.84 20.57
C SER A 29 -13.36 -18.08 21.52
N PRO A 30 -13.63 -17.14 22.46
CA PRO A 30 -14.83 -17.14 23.28
C PRO A 30 -16.14 -17.16 22.48
N GLU A 31 -16.16 -16.59 21.28
CA GLU A 31 -17.38 -16.57 20.45
C GLU A 31 -17.72 -17.97 19.94
N PHE A 32 -16.71 -18.80 19.64
CA PHE A 32 -16.95 -20.22 19.34
C PHE A 32 -17.45 -20.98 20.56
N HIS A 33 -16.93 -20.68 21.76
CA HIS A 33 -17.44 -21.29 22.98
C HIS A 33 -18.94 -21.01 23.17
N ARG A 34 -19.37 -19.76 22.96
CA ARG A 34 -20.80 -19.38 23.01
C ARG A 34 -21.62 -20.04 21.90
N LEU A 35 -21.04 -20.19 20.72
CA LEU A 35 -21.71 -20.80 19.56
C LEU A 35 -21.98 -22.30 19.80
N PHE A 36 -21.01 -23.01 20.35
CA PHE A 36 -21.09 -24.47 20.56
C PHE A 36 -21.79 -24.87 21.85
N THR A 37 -21.98 -23.95 22.80
CA THR A 37 -22.69 -24.23 24.05
C THR A 37 -24.13 -23.71 24.03
N THR A 38 -24.99 -24.38 24.79
CA THR A 38 -26.34 -23.91 25.10
C THR A 38 -26.30 -22.94 26.29
N LYS A 39 -27.41 -22.23 26.55
CA LYS A 39 -27.52 -21.34 27.73
C LYS A 39 -27.29 -22.05 29.07
N HIS A 40 -27.39 -23.39 29.10
CA HIS A 40 -27.17 -24.22 30.28
C HIS A 40 -25.74 -24.83 30.33
N GLY A 41 -24.83 -24.41 29.44
CA GLY A 41 -23.46 -24.90 29.38
C GLY A 41 -23.28 -26.29 28.75
N LEU A 42 -24.35 -26.89 28.24
CA LEU A 42 -24.28 -28.18 27.52
C LEU A 42 -23.82 -27.96 26.08
N LEU A 43 -22.99 -28.87 25.59
CA LEU A 43 -22.52 -28.87 24.20
C LEU A 43 -23.69 -29.15 23.24
N ARG A 44 -23.77 -28.40 22.14
CA ARG A 44 -24.74 -28.63 21.06
C ARG A 44 -24.24 -29.76 20.16
N GLU A 45 -25.14 -30.65 19.75
CA GLU A 45 -24.80 -31.73 18.80
C GLU A 45 -24.57 -31.20 17.37
N SER A 46 -25.32 -30.17 16.98
CA SER A 46 -25.19 -29.55 15.66
C SER A 46 -25.44 -28.04 15.70
N ILE A 47 -24.77 -27.30 14.80
CA ILE A 47 -25.00 -25.88 14.56
C ILE A 47 -25.22 -25.60 13.06
N GLU A 48 -26.03 -24.59 12.77
CA GLU A 48 -26.29 -24.10 11.42
C GLU A 48 -25.73 -22.68 11.29
N LEU A 49 -24.92 -22.45 10.25
CA LEU A 49 -24.29 -21.17 9.93
C LEU A 49 -24.60 -20.81 8.47
N PRO A 50 -25.82 -20.31 8.18
CA PRO A 50 -26.27 -20.08 6.79
C PRO A 50 -25.50 -18.95 6.09
N ASP A 51 -24.99 -17.98 6.85
CA ASP A 51 -24.33 -16.78 6.32
C ASP A 51 -22.82 -16.97 6.08
N GLU A 52 -22.27 -18.14 6.40
CA GLU A 52 -20.86 -18.44 6.22
C GLU A 52 -20.57 -19.02 4.83
N ASP A 53 -19.38 -18.74 4.32
CA ASP A 53 -18.86 -19.45 3.15
C ASP A 53 -18.37 -20.85 3.57
N PRO A 54 -18.91 -21.94 3.00
CA PRO A 54 -18.58 -23.29 3.43
C PRO A 54 -17.09 -23.62 3.23
N VAL A 55 -16.45 -23.07 2.20
CA VAL A 55 -15.04 -23.34 1.91
C VAL A 55 -14.15 -22.60 2.91
N ALA A 56 -14.34 -21.30 3.08
CA ALA A 56 -13.56 -20.48 4.00
C ALA A 56 -13.69 -20.97 5.46
N PHE A 57 -14.91 -21.25 5.92
CA PHE A 57 -15.10 -21.74 7.28
C PHE A 57 -14.47 -23.12 7.47
N HIS A 58 -14.54 -24.00 6.46
CA HIS A 58 -13.84 -25.28 6.51
C HIS A 58 -12.32 -25.12 6.66
N LEU A 59 -11.71 -24.18 5.93
CA LEU A 59 -10.29 -23.87 6.05
C LEU A 59 -9.94 -23.26 7.42
N VAL A 60 -10.81 -22.39 7.97
CA VAL A 60 -10.65 -21.88 9.34
C VAL A 60 -10.60 -23.03 10.34
N CYS A 61 -11.54 -23.98 10.25
CA CYS A 61 -11.53 -25.17 11.10
C CYS A 61 -10.27 -26.01 10.89
N GLN A 62 -9.87 -26.30 9.65
CA GLN A 62 -8.66 -27.07 9.37
C GLN A 62 -7.42 -26.44 10.00
N SER A 63 -7.24 -25.12 9.83
CA SER A 63 -6.12 -24.37 10.40
C SER A 63 -6.15 -24.36 11.93
N ALA A 64 -7.33 -24.18 12.54
CA ALA A 64 -7.52 -24.25 13.98
C ALA A 64 -7.09 -25.61 14.56
N HIS A 65 -7.42 -26.70 13.86
CA HIS A 65 -7.04 -28.06 14.24
C HIS A 65 -5.59 -28.41 13.86
N GLY A 66 -4.80 -27.44 13.38
CA GLY A 66 -3.38 -27.60 13.08
C GLY A 66 -3.07 -28.24 11.74
N SER A 67 -4.03 -28.31 10.82
CA SER A 67 -3.77 -28.73 9.45
C SER A 67 -3.03 -27.62 8.70
N PHE A 68 -2.01 -28.00 7.93
CA PHE A 68 -1.34 -27.08 7.01
C PHE A 68 -2.21 -26.87 5.78
N ILE A 69 -2.40 -25.61 5.40
CA ILE A 69 -3.20 -25.21 4.23
C ILE A 69 -2.28 -24.48 3.26
N PRO A 70 -1.96 -25.07 2.09
CA PRO A 70 -1.18 -24.40 1.07
C PRO A 70 -1.88 -23.12 0.59
N GLN A 71 -1.14 -22.02 0.47
CA GLN A 71 -1.68 -20.74 -0.04
C GLN A 71 -2.31 -20.89 -1.43
N ALA A 72 -1.76 -21.76 -2.28
CA ALA A 72 -2.29 -22.03 -3.62
C ALA A 72 -3.74 -22.58 -3.61
N HIS A 73 -4.21 -23.11 -2.48
CA HIS A 73 -5.58 -23.59 -2.32
C HIS A 73 -6.54 -22.52 -1.79
N ILE A 74 -6.03 -21.33 -1.45
CA ILE A 74 -6.80 -20.22 -0.91
C ILE A 74 -7.00 -19.18 -2.00
N SER A 75 -8.19 -19.18 -2.61
CA SER A 75 -8.59 -18.11 -3.53
C SER A 75 -8.69 -16.77 -2.79
N LEU A 76 -8.63 -15.65 -3.52
CA LEU A 76 -8.75 -14.33 -2.90
C LEU A 76 -10.13 -14.12 -2.25
N GLU A 77 -11.19 -14.65 -2.85
CA GLU A 77 -12.54 -14.61 -2.28
C GLU A 77 -12.63 -15.42 -0.99
N THR A 78 -12.08 -16.63 -0.99
CA THR A 78 -11.95 -17.45 0.21
C THR A 78 -11.14 -16.73 1.29
N LEU A 79 -10.06 -16.03 0.92
CA LEU A 79 -9.25 -15.26 1.86
C LEU A 79 -10.04 -14.12 2.51
N VAL A 80 -10.86 -13.39 1.73
CA VAL A 80 -11.76 -12.36 2.26
C VAL A 80 -12.74 -12.98 3.26
N ASN A 81 -13.37 -14.10 2.92
CA ASN A 81 -14.32 -14.78 3.80
C ASN A 81 -13.66 -15.31 5.08
N MET A 82 -12.42 -15.82 4.99
CA MET A 82 -11.64 -16.21 6.17
C MET A 82 -11.30 -15.01 7.06
N ALA A 83 -10.97 -13.85 6.47
CA ALA A 83 -10.77 -12.62 7.23
C ALA A 83 -12.08 -12.15 7.89
N GLU A 84 -13.21 -12.18 7.20
CA GLU A 84 -14.50 -11.87 7.82
C GLU A 84 -14.83 -12.82 8.98
N ALA A 85 -14.49 -14.11 8.88
CA ALA A 85 -14.63 -15.05 9.98
C ALA A 85 -13.72 -14.69 11.17
N ILE A 86 -12.48 -14.25 10.93
CA ILE A 86 -11.58 -13.74 11.99
C ILE A 86 -12.24 -12.58 12.74
N ARG A 87 -12.79 -11.61 12.01
CA ARG A 87 -13.48 -10.44 12.58
C ARG A 87 -14.74 -10.86 13.35
N ARG A 88 -15.62 -11.64 12.71
CA ARG A 88 -16.93 -12.07 13.27
C ARG A 88 -16.77 -12.86 14.56
N TYR A 89 -15.82 -13.80 14.57
CA TYR A 89 -15.56 -14.65 15.72
C TYR A 89 -14.45 -14.13 16.62
N LYS A 90 -13.96 -12.90 16.43
CA LYS A 90 -12.90 -12.28 17.25
C LYS A 90 -11.69 -13.20 17.46
N ILE A 91 -11.24 -13.84 16.39
CA ILE A 91 -10.12 -14.78 16.44
C ILE A 91 -8.83 -13.99 16.71
N PRO A 92 -8.06 -14.32 17.75
CA PRO A 92 -6.90 -13.53 18.15
C PRO A 92 -5.75 -13.63 17.13
N ALA A 93 -4.95 -12.57 17.06
CA ALA A 93 -3.79 -12.48 16.16
C ALA A 93 -2.71 -13.55 16.44
N THR A 94 -2.68 -14.09 17.66
CA THR A 94 -1.77 -15.18 18.07
C THR A 94 -2.18 -16.55 17.54
N SER A 95 -3.37 -16.68 16.95
CA SER A 95 -3.90 -17.95 16.47
C SER A 95 -3.26 -18.40 15.15
N ARG A 96 -3.29 -19.73 14.92
CA ARG A 96 -2.86 -20.33 13.65
C ARG A 96 -3.72 -19.90 12.47
N VAL A 97 -5.02 -19.71 12.70
CA VAL A 97 -5.97 -19.23 11.69
C VAL A 97 -5.56 -17.84 11.21
N HIS A 98 -5.34 -16.92 12.14
CA HIS A 98 -4.90 -15.56 11.81
C HIS A 98 -3.58 -15.58 11.04
N ASN A 99 -2.60 -16.37 11.48
CA ASN A 99 -1.31 -16.51 10.78
C ASN A 99 -1.45 -17.09 9.37
N THR A 100 -2.40 -18.01 9.14
CA THR A 100 -2.69 -18.58 7.82
C THR A 100 -3.23 -17.51 6.86
N VAL A 101 -4.18 -16.70 7.34
CA VAL A 101 -4.74 -15.57 6.57
C VAL A 101 -3.65 -14.51 6.32
N ALA A 102 -2.88 -14.15 7.33
CA ALA A 102 -1.81 -13.17 7.22
C ALA A 102 -0.71 -13.59 6.22
N PHE A 103 -0.29 -14.86 6.25
CA PHE A 103 0.68 -15.38 5.29
C PHE A 103 0.13 -15.33 3.86
N SER A 104 -1.11 -15.80 3.67
CA SER A 104 -1.75 -15.80 2.35
C SER A 104 -1.95 -14.39 1.80
N PHE A 105 -2.29 -13.44 2.67
CA PHE A 105 -2.35 -12.02 2.35
C PHE A 105 -1.00 -11.50 1.85
N ILE A 106 0.08 -11.75 2.60
CA ILE A 106 1.43 -11.30 2.21
C ILE A 106 1.80 -11.80 0.82
N VAL A 107 1.57 -13.09 0.53
CA VAL A 107 1.87 -13.68 -0.78
C VAL A 107 1.07 -13.00 -1.90
N GLN A 108 -0.20 -12.69 -1.66
CA GLN A 108 -1.07 -12.00 -2.63
C GLN A 108 -0.69 -10.52 -2.83
N THR A 109 0.04 -9.91 -1.89
CA THR A 109 0.44 -8.49 -1.96
C THR A 109 1.92 -8.29 -2.30
N LEU A 110 2.66 -9.32 -2.72
CA LEU A 110 4.09 -9.20 -3.06
C LEU A 110 4.37 -8.31 -4.29
N ARG A 111 3.41 -8.21 -5.21
CA ARG A 111 3.53 -7.46 -6.47
C ARG A 111 2.33 -6.54 -6.69
N PRO A 112 2.18 -5.49 -5.87
CA PRO A 112 1.04 -4.57 -5.95
C PRO A 112 0.86 -3.93 -7.33
N GLU A 113 1.94 -3.74 -8.08
CA GLU A 113 1.96 -3.22 -9.45
C GLU A 113 1.15 -4.08 -10.44
N THR A 114 0.95 -5.37 -10.15
CA THR A 114 0.25 -6.31 -11.04
C THR A 114 -1.22 -6.56 -10.66
N LEU A 115 -1.68 -5.98 -9.55
CA LEU A 115 -3.02 -6.25 -9.02
C LEU A 115 -4.07 -5.41 -9.73
N SER A 116 -5.15 -6.05 -10.20
CA SER A 116 -6.33 -5.34 -10.69
C SER A 116 -7.04 -4.58 -9.56
N THR A 117 -7.76 -3.51 -9.88
CA THR A 117 -8.65 -2.71 -9.00
C THR A 117 -9.51 -3.58 -8.08
N VAL A 118 -10.19 -4.61 -8.63
CA VAL A 118 -11.07 -5.50 -7.88
C VAL A 118 -10.31 -6.25 -6.79
N LYS A 119 -9.14 -6.78 -7.13
CA LYS A 119 -8.27 -7.48 -6.17
C LYS A 119 -7.75 -6.55 -5.08
N LEU A 120 -7.37 -5.32 -5.43
CA LEU A 120 -6.94 -4.31 -4.45
C LEU A 120 -8.04 -4.02 -3.43
N VAL A 121 -9.27 -3.82 -3.90
CA VAL A 121 -10.45 -3.59 -3.07
C VAL A 121 -10.72 -4.77 -2.12
N MET A 122 -10.53 -6.01 -2.56
CA MET A 122 -10.63 -7.20 -1.70
C MET A 122 -9.48 -7.28 -0.68
N LEU A 123 -8.25 -6.97 -1.10
CA LEU A 123 -7.08 -7.00 -0.23
C LEU A 123 -7.11 -5.91 0.85
N PHE A 124 -7.65 -4.73 0.55
CA PHE A 124 -7.89 -3.70 1.57
C PHE A 124 -8.81 -4.20 2.69
N ARG A 125 -9.86 -4.97 2.36
CA ARG A 125 -10.73 -5.58 3.38
C ARG A 125 -9.97 -6.54 4.28
N VAL A 126 -9.18 -7.43 3.68
CA VAL A 126 -8.38 -8.40 4.42
C VAL A 126 -7.40 -7.67 5.34
N ALA A 127 -6.74 -6.64 4.81
CA ALA A 127 -5.77 -5.85 5.57
C ALA A 127 -6.39 -5.10 6.76
N LYS A 128 -7.62 -4.58 6.63
CA LYS A 128 -8.37 -3.99 7.76
C LYS A 128 -8.52 -4.98 8.91
N VAL A 129 -8.90 -6.22 8.62
CA VAL A 129 -9.08 -7.27 9.64
C VAL A 129 -7.74 -7.67 10.27
N LEU A 130 -6.68 -7.79 9.46
CA LEU A 130 -5.35 -8.17 9.94
C LEU A 130 -4.68 -7.09 10.81
N GLY A 131 -5.22 -5.88 10.83
CA GLY A 131 -4.83 -4.80 11.72
C GLY A 131 -4.16 -3.62 11.01
N SER A 132 -4.08 -2.49 11.74
CA SER A 132 -3.67 -1.18 11.19
C SER A 132 -2.31 -1.20 10.53
N ALA A 133 -1.33 -1.91 11.09
CA ALA A 133 0.01 -1.99 10.51
C ALA A 133 0.02 -2.60 9.10
N LYS A 134 -0.77 -3.66 8.86
CA LYS A 134 -0.86 -4.30 7.53
C LYS A 134 -1.66 -3.46 6.55
N TYR A 135 -2.71 -2.80 7.04
CA TYR A 135 -3.52 -1.90 6.24
C TYR A 135 -2.74 -0.66 5.79
N GLU A 136 -2.06 0.02 6.71
CA GLU A 136 -1.18 1.15 6.40
C GLU A 136 -0.10 0.75 5.40
N GLN A 137 0.56 -0.40 5.61
CA GLN A 137 1.60 -0.87 4.71
C GLN A 137 1.05 -1.08 3.29
N LEU A 138 -0.09 -1.78 3.15
CA LEU A 138 -0.68 -2.02 1.84
C LEU A 138 -1.06 -0.72 1.13
N ILE A 139 -1.61 0.27 1.84
CA ILE A 139 -1.97 1.56 1.24
C ILE A 139 -0.74 2.27 0.69
N ARG A 140 0.38 2.24 1.43
CA ARG A 140 1.65 2.84 1.01
C ARG A 140 2.21 2.15 -0.22
N ASP A 141 2.22 0.82 -0.19
CA ASP A 141 2.72 0.00 -1.29
C ASP A 141 1.89 0.23 -2.54
N VAL A 142 0.56 0.27 -2.42
CA VAL A 142 -0.33 0.59 -3.54
C VAL A 142 -0.10 2.03 -4.03
N PHE A 143 0.03 3.02 -3.14
CA PHE A 143 0.22 4.40 -3.57
C PHE A 143 1.53 4.62 -4.35
N LEU A 144 2.61 3.95 -3.94
CA LEU A 144 3.92 4.13 -4.53
C LEU A 144 4.16 3.24 -5.75
N LEU A 145 3.75 1.97 -5.67
CA LEU A 145 4.13 0.92 -6.62
C LEU A 145 3.04 0.65 -7.65
N HIS A 146 1.76 0.92 -7.32
CA HIS A 146 0.68 0.67 -8.26
C HIS A 146 0.52 1.87 -9.22
N PRO A 147 0.35 1.64 -10.53
CA PRO A 147 0.17 2.70 -11.53
C PRO A 147 -1.08 3.58 -11.35
N LEU A 148 -2.01 3.26 -10.44
CA LEU A 148 -3.17 4.09 -10.04
C LEU A 148 -3.80 4.87 -11.21
N GLN A 149 -4.16 4.14 -12.27
CA GLN A 149 -4.76 4.73 -13.47
C GLN A 149 -6.19 5.17 -13.16
N LEU A 150 -6.69 6.22 -13.81
CA LEU A 150 -8.08 6.63 -13.65
C LEU A 150 -8.98 5.69 -14.46
N GLU A 151 -9.42 4.61 -13.81
CA GLU A 151 -10.29 3.59 -14.37
C GLU A 151 -11.62 3.50 -13.61
N ALA A 152 -12.59 2.79 -14.20
CA ALA A 152 -13.89 2.57 -13.57
C ALA A 152 -13.73 1.71 -12.31
N LEU A 153 -14.17 2.24 -11.17
CA LEU A 153 -14.16 1.51 -9.92
C LEU A 153 -15.24 0.43 -9.92
N PRO A 154 -15.00 -0.72 -9.26
CA PRO A 154 -16.00 -1.76 -9.15
C PRO A 154 -17.21 -1.24 -8.36
N THR A 155 -18.34 -1.13 -9.06
CA THR A 155 -19.64 -0.75 -8.49
C THR A 155 -20.51 -1.98 -8.16
N GLU A 156 -20.14 -3.15 -8.67
CA GLU A 156 -20.86 -4.39 -8.45
C GLU A 156 -20.61 -4.93 -7.03
N GLN A 157 -21.71 -5.22 -6.33
CA GLN A 157 -21.67 -5.84 -5.01
C GLN A 157 -21.23 -7.30 -5.16
N THR A 158 -20.01 -7.62 -4.74
CA THR A 158 -19.67 -9.00 -4.39
C THR A 158 -20.40 -9.37 -3.10
N ALA A 159 -21.04 -10.54 -3.04
CA ALA A 159 -21.77 -11.03 -1.88
C ALA A 159 -20.95 -10.85 -0.59
N GLY A 160 -21.45 -10.06 0.37
CA GLY A 160 -20.74 -9.78 1.62
C GLY A 160 -20.92 -8.39 2.23
N GLY A 161 -21.67 -7.48 1.60
CA GLY A 161 -22.08 -6.20 2.19
C GLY A 161 -20.98 -5.13 2.30
N TRP A 162 -21.32 -3.92 1.85
CA TRP A 162 -20.64 -2.62 2.05
C TRP A 162 -19.12 -2.66 2.06
N ASN A 163 -18.54 -2.59 0.85
CA ASN A 163 -17.14 -2.25 0.64
C ASN A 163 -16.95 -0.82 0.10
N ALA A 164 -17.96 0.03 0.28
CA ALA A 164 -17.95 1.41 -0.18
C ALA A 164 -16.73 2.16 0.36
N GLU A 165 -16.33 1.91 1.60
CA GLU A 165 -15.15 2.53 2.20
C GLU A 165 -13.84 2.17 1.49
N CYS A 166 -13.61 0.90 1.14
CA CYS A 166 -12.39 0.50 0.44
C CYS A 166 -12.40 0.99 -1.02
N VAL A 167 -13.57 1.09 -1.64
CA VAL A 167 -13.72 1.71 -2.98
C VAL A 167 -13.45 3.22 -2.91
N VAL A 168 -13.99 3.91 -1.90
CA VAL A 168 -13.74 5.34 -1.66
C VAL A 168 -12.27 5.59 -1.34
N LEU A 169 -11.63 4.73 -0.54
CA LEU A 169 -10.20 4.80 -0.31
C LEU A 169 -9.42 4.69 -1.62
N LEU A 170 -9.70 3.68 -2.44
CA LEU A 170 -9.00 3.50 -3.71
C LEU A 170 -9.22 4.69 -4.65
N ALA A 171 -10.45 5.23 -4.72
CA ALA A 171 -10.75 6.45 -5.46
C ALA A 171 -9.88 7.63 -5.01
N ASN A 172 -9.73 7.80 -3.69
CA ASN A 172 -8.88 8.85 -3.12
C ASN A 172 -7.40 8.63 -3.45
N LEU A 173 -6.92 7.39 -3.40
CA LEU A 173 -5.54 7.07 -3.80
C LEU A 173 -5.31 7.38 -5.28
N MET A 174 -6.23 7.00 -6.16
CA MET A 174 -6.15 7.29 -7.60
C MET A 174 -6.14 8.80 -7.86
N LEU A 175 -7.03 9.55 -7.21
CA LEU A 175 -7.09 11.01 -7.35
C LEU A 175 -5.79 11.68 -6.87
N ARG A 176 -5.28 11.29 -5.70
CA ARG A 176 -4.02 11.82 -5.16
C ARG A 176 -2.82 11.43 -6.01
N GLY A 177 -2.80 10.22 -6.55
CA GLY A 177 -1.76 9.75 -7.46
C GLY A 177 -1.76 10.55 -8.75
N ALA A 178 -2.93 10.79 -9.33
CA ALA A 178 -3.09 11.65 -10.51
C ALA A 178 -2.65 13.09 -10.23
N ALA A 179 -3.05 13.68 -9.10
CA ALA A 179 -2.64 15.02 -8.70
C ALA A 179 -1.12 15.13 -8.53
N CYS A 180 -0.50 14.16 -7.85
CA CYS A 180 0.95 14.12 -7.67
C CYS A 180 1.69 14.01 -9.03
N ARG A 181 1.20 13.15 -9.94
CA ARG A 181 1.76 13.07 -11.31
C ARG A 181 1.64 14.39 -12.07
N ALA A 182 0.50 15.06 -11.98
CA ALA A 182 0.30 16.36 -12.62
C ALA A 182 1.23 17.43 -12.05
N GLU A 183 1.42 17.46 -10.73
CA GLU A 183 2.34 18.36 -10.05
C GLU A 183 3.80 18.10 -10.46
N VAL A 184 4.24 16.83 -10.46
CA VAL A 184 5.58 16.46 -10.93
C VAL A 184 5.79 16.87 -12.38
N ALA A 185 4.83 16.58 -13.27
CA ALA A 185 4.91 16.96 -14.68
C ALA A 185 4.97 18.49 -14.84
N SER A 186 4.17 19.23 -14.07
CA SER A 186 4.19 20.69 -14.07
C SER A 186 5.54 21.24 -13.63
N THR A 187 6.12 20.71 -12.54
CA THR A 187 7.44 21.12 -12.05
C THR A 187 8.55 20.85 -13.07
N LEU A 188 8.46 19.76 -13.83
CA LEU A 188 9.41 19.44 -14.90
C LEU A 188 9.26 20.36 -16.12
N LEU A 189 8.07 20.86 -16.40
CA LEU A 189 7.78 21.75 -17.54
C LEU A 189 8.00 23.23 -17.22
N SER A 190 8.21 23.59 -15.95
CA SER A 190 8.49 24.96 -15.53
C SER A 190 9.75 25.51 -16.24
N PRO A 191 9.68 26.73 -16.82
CA PRO A 191 10.78 27.26 -17.62
C PRO A 191 12.05 27.38 -16.76
N PRO A 192 13.19 26.82 -17.20
CA PRO A 192 14.46 27.08 -16.53
C PRO A 192 14.83 28.55 -16.74
N GLY A 193 15.53 29.13 -15.76
CA GLY A 193 16.25 30.38 -15.99
C GLY A 193 17.13 30.23 -17.24
N SER A 194 17.08 31.22 -18.13
CA SER A 194 17.75 31.34 -19.43
C SER A 194 18.95 30.41 -19.66
N ASP A 195 18.84 29.51 -20.66
CA ASP A 195 19.92 28.96 -21.55
C ASP A 195 19.99 27.45 -21.85
N GLU A 196 18.95 26.63 -21.65
CA GLU A 196 19.10 25.16 -21.86
C GLU A 196 17.99 24.51 -22.71
N THR A 197 18.16 24.49 -24.04
CA THR A 197 17.18 23.89 -24.98
C THR A 197 17.22 22.36 -25.05
N LEU A 198 18.38 21.71 -24.96
CA LEU A 198 18.49 20.24 -25.05
C LEU A 198 17.96 19.53 -23.79
N HIS A 199 18.26 20.06 -22.60
CA HIS A 199 17.76 19.50 -21.34
C HIS A 199 16.27 19.76 -21.10
N LEU A 200 15.71 20.77 -21.77
CA LEU A 200 14.27 21.01 -21.80
C LEU A 200 13.53 19.85 -22.50
N GLN A 201 14.12 19.27 -23.55
CA GLN A 201 13.52 18.17 -24.30
C GLN A 201 13.40 16.90 -23.44
N GLU A 202 14.46 16.48 -22.75
CA GLU A 202 14.43 15.28 -21.90
C GLU A 202 13.41 15.40 -20.76
N LYS A 203 13.30 16.58 -20.14
CA LYS A 203 12.28 16.88 -19.13
C LYS A 203 10.87 16.83 -19.71
N SER A 204 10.69 17.45 -20.88
CA SER A 204 9.41 17.44 -21.58
C SER A 204 8.99 16.01 -21.91
N ASP A 205 9.92 15.18 -22.39
CA ASP A 205 9.67 13.78 -22.70
C ASP A 205 9.25 12.99 -21.44
N VAL A 206 9.89 13.24 -20.30
CA VAL A 206 9.52 12.61 -19.01
C VAL A 206 8.17 13.10 -18.52
N ALA A 207 7.88 14.41 -18.58
CA ALA A 207 6.58 14.95 -18.22
C ALA A 207 5.45 14.39 -19.10
N VAL A 208 5.69 14.28 -20.41
CA VAL A 208 4.76 13.67 -21.36
C VAL A 208 4.55 12.18 -21.04
N TRP A 209 5.62 11.44 -20.73
CA TRP A 209 5.54 10.05 -20.30
C TRP A 209 4.71 9.89 -19.01
N ILE A 210 4.91 10.75 -18.01
CA ILE A 210 4.14 10.75 -16.75
C ILE A 210 2.64 10.92 -17.02
N LEU A 211 2.28 11.90 -17.86
CA LEU A 211 0.89 12.25 -18.12
C LEU A 211 0.18 11.25 -19.04
N LYS A 212 0.90 10.65 -20.00
CA LYS A 212 0.31 9.70 -20.97
C LYS A 212 0.26 8.27 -20.45
N ASP A 213 1.35 7.79 -19.88
CA ASP A 213 1.51 6.36 -19.61
C ASP A 213 1.07 5.98 -18.18
N SER A 214 0.76 6.98 -17.35
CA SER A 214 0.35 6.81 -15.95
C SER A 214 1.24 5.84 -15.16
N PRO A 215 2.56 6.06 -15.12
CA PRO A 215 3.49 5.19 -14.41
C PRO A 215 3.27 5.23 -12.89
N SER A 216 3.85 4.26 -12.18
CA SER A 216 3.89 4.27 -10.71
C SER A 216 4.76 5.42 -10.21
N LEU A 217 4.50 5.91 -8.99
CA LEU A 217 5.32 6.98 -8.41
C LEU A 217 6.77 6.53 -8.18
N GLN A 218 6.98 5.24 -7.90
CA GLN A 218 8.32 4.67 -7.81
C GLN A 218 9.08 4.72 -9.15
N ASP A 219 8.41 4.41 -10.27
CA ASP A 219 9.05 4.47 -11.60
C ASP A 219 9.44 5.91 -11.95
N ILE A 220 8.57 6.86 -11.59
CA ILE A 220 8.85 8.29 -11.75
C ILE A 220 10.07 8.68 -10.91
N GLU A 221 10.09 8.34 -9.63
CA GLU A 221 11.20 8.67 -8.73
C GLU A 221 12.53 8.05 -9.22
N ALA A 222 12.50 6.81 -9.68
CA ALA A 222 13.67 6.13 -10.25
C ALA A 222 14.20 6.87 -11.48
N ARG A 223 13.30 7.32 -12.38
CA ARG A 223 13.69 8.06 -13.59
C ARG A 223 14.22 9.46 -13.25
N LEU A 224 13.59 10.18 -12.32
CA LEU A 224 14.08 11.46 -11.81
C LEU A 224 15.48 11.34 -11.20
N ARG A 225 15.72 10.29 -10.41
CA ARG A 225 17.02 10.02 -9.78
C ARG A 225 18.13 9.77 -10.81
N ASN A 226 17.83 8.99 -11.84
CA ASN A 226 18.77 8.70 -12.93
C ASN A 226 19.16 9.98 -13.71
N MET A 227 18.21 10.88 -13.95
CA MET A 227 18.50 12.18 -14.57
C MET A 227 19.36 13.07 -13.67
N ARG A 228 19.09 13.09 -12.36
CA ARG A 228 19.87 13.88 -11.39
C ARG A 228 21.33 13.43 -11.31
N SER A 229 21.62 12.13 -11.41
CA SER A 229 23.02 11.66 -11.43
C SER A 229 23.78 12.07 -12.68
N ALA A 230 23.10 12.52 -13.74
CA ALA A 230 23.71 12.92 -15.00
C ALA A 230 23.92 14.44 -15.13
N VAL A 231 23.25 15.28 -14.32
CA VAL A 231 23.19 16.74 -14.55
C VAL A 231 23.17 17.53 -13.24
N ASP A 232 24.18 18.39 -13.00
CA ASP A 232 24.26 19.24 -11.80
C ASP A 232 23.47 20.56 -11.89
N LEU A 233 23.28 21.12 -13.09
CA LEU A 233 22.68 22.47 -13.27
C LEU A 233 21.16 22.52 -13.01
N GLN A 234 20.47 21.38 -13.09
CA GLN A 234 19.01 21.27 -12.98
C GLN A 234 18.56 20.49 -11.74
N ARG A 235 19.49 20.32 -10.80
CA ARG A 235 19.34 19.50 -9.60
C ARG A 235 18.18 19.96 -8.72
N GLU A 236 17.88 21.26 -8.69
CA GLU A 236 16.83 21.84 -7.85
C GLU A 236 15.42 21.43 -8.33
N GLN A 237 15.08 21.64 -9.60
CA GLN A 237 13.76 21.22 -10.14
C GLN A 237 13.52 19.71 -10.04
N LEU A 238 14.57 18.88 -10.24
CA LEU A 238 14.48 17.43 -10.06
C LEU A 238 14.32 17.03 -8.58
N LEU A 239 14.91 17.81 -7.67
CA LEU A 239 14.71 17.67 -6.23
C LEU A 239 13.30 18.07 -5.82
N ASP A 240 12.76 19.14 -6.38
CA ASP A 240 11.38 19.60 -6.12
C ASP A 240 10.36 18.59 -6.63
N ALA A 241 10.54 18.07 -7.85
CA ALA A 241 9.74 16.99 -8.40
C ALA A 241 9.78 15.73 -7.53
N SER A 242 10.96 15.35 -7.03
CA SER A 242 11.09 14.25 -6.08
C SER A 242 10.48 14.59 -4.71
N GLY A 243 10.50 15.87 -4.32
CA GLY A 243 9.90 16.43 -3.12
C GLY A 243 8.39 16.29 -3.12
N ALA A 244 7.73 16.60 -4.24
CA ALA A 244 6.28 16.43 -4.41
C ALA A 244 5.84 14.98 -4.17
N ILE A 245 6.60 13.99 -4.65
CA ILE A 245 6.31 12.56 -4.40
C ILE A 245 6.42 12.24 -2.89
N LYS A 246 7.44 12.76 -2.22
CA LYS A 246 7.64 12.56 -0.77
C LYS A 246 6.55 13.22 0.06
N GLU A 247 6.16 14.44 -0.30
CA GLU A 247 5.08 15.18 0.36
C GLU A 247 3.75 14.46 0.17
N ALA A 248 3.39 14.08 -1.05
CA ALA A 248 2.16 13.35 -1.34
C ALA A 248 2.11 12.00 -0.58
N THR A 249 3.25 11.32 -0.47
CA THR A 249 3.38 10.09 0.33
C THR A 249 3.12 10.39 1.80
N ALA A 250 3.78 11.39 2.38
CA ALA A 250 3.59 11.78 3.79
C ALA A 250 2.15 12.22 4.09
N ASP A 251 1.49 12.89 3.15
CA ASP A 251 0.10 13.32 3.29
C ASP A 251 -0.87 12.13 3.27
N ILE A 252 -0.60 11.08 2.51
CA ILE A 252 -1.38 9.84 2.57
C ILE A 252 -1.17 9.12 3.89
N TYR A 253 0.05 9.09 4.41
CA TYR A 253 0.29 8.55 5.76
C TYR A 253 -0.56 9.27 6.81
N ARG A 254 -0.62 10.61 6.73
CA ARG A 254 -1.44 11.41 7.65
C ARG A 254 -2.92 11.08 7.49
N TYR A 255 -3.42 11.06 6.25
CA TYR A 255 -4.82 10.73 5.94
C TYR A 255 -5.24 9.35 6.48
N VAL A 256 -4.42 8.32 6.27
CA VAL A 256 -4.72 6.98 6.76
C VAL A 256 -4.72 6.94 8.28
N ARG A 257 -3.74 7.56 8.93
CA ARG A 257 -3.67 7.60 10.39
C ARG A 257 -4.91 8.27 11.00
N THR A 258 -5.30 9.44 10.50
CA THR A 258 -6.46 10.16 11.04
C THR A 258 -7.76 9.41 10.81
N THR A 259 -7.97 8.85 9.61
CA THR A 259 -9.20 8.08 9.31
C THR A 259 -9.29 6.74 10.05
N MET A 260 -8.16 6.16 10.46
CA MET A 260 -8.12 4.92 11.26
C MET A 260 -8.18 5.17 12.78
N GLU A 261 -7.74 6.33 13.26
CA GLU A 261 -7.84 6.70 14.68
C GLU A 261 -9.29 7.04 15.05
N ASP A 262 -10.02 7.74 14.17
CA ASP A 262 -11.45 8.06 14.38
C ASP A 262 -12.34 6.79 14.44
N THR A 263 -11.91 5.68 13.85
CA THR A 263 -12.63 4.40 13.92
C THR A 263 -12.29 3.59 15.19
N ARG A 264 -11.22 3.93 15.91
CA ARG A 264 -10.88 3.30 17.21
C ARG A 264 -11.63 3.90 18.39
N GLU A 265 -12.00 5.17 18.34
CA GLU A 265 -12.77 5.83 19.41
C GLU A 265 -14.23 5.35 19.49
N MET A 266 -14.73 4.62 18.48
CA MET A 266 -16.05 3.98 18.50
C MET A 266 -16.06 2.56 19.10
N GLU A 267 -14.91 2.00 19.50
CA GLU A 267 -14.85 0.65 20.11
C GLU A 267 -15.12 0.65 21.63
N ASP A 268 -15.28 1.83 22.26
CA ASP A 268 -15.45 1.94 23.72
C ASP A 268 -16.38 3.10 24.12
N ASP A 269 -17.64 3.10 23.67
CA ASP A 269 -18.74 3.47 24.56
C ASP A 269 -20.11 3.11 23.97
N GLY A 270 -20.97 2.54 24.82
CA GLY A 270 -22.36 2.31 24.49
C GLY A 270 -23.18 3.55 24.79
N ALA A 271 -23.71 4.23 23.78
CA ALA A 271 -24.97 4.96 23.84
C ALA A 271 -25.39 5.38 22.43
N ASP A 272 -26.69 5.22 22.14
CA ASP A 272 -27.37 5.91 21.05
C ASP A 272 -27.04 7.40 21.10
N ASP A 273 -26.39 7.92 20.05
CA ASP A 273 -26.69 9.26 19.58
C ASP A 273 -26.63 9.31 18.06
N VAL A 274 -27.81 9.50 17.47
CA VAL A 274 -27.97 9.90 16.08
C VAL A 274 -27.56 11.37 15.99
N VAL A 275 -27.03 11.79 14.82
CA VAL A 275 -26.65 13.18 14.42
C VAL A 275 -25.15 13.45 14.69
N LYS A 276 -24.24 13.67 13.73
CA LYS A 276 -24.32 14.27 12.38
C LYS A 276 -23.14 13.75 11.56
N LEU A 277 -23.41 12.92 10.54
CA LEU A 277 -22.45 12.53 9.51
C LEU A 277 -22.37 13.65 8.47
N ASP A 278 -21.82 14.80 8.88
CA ASP A 278 -21.48 15.88 7.96
C ASP A 278 -20.32 16.69 8.52
N VAL A 279 -19.12 16.16 8.36
CA VAL A 279 -17.94 17.01 8.19
C VAL A 279 -17.29 16.54 6.91
N CYS A 280 -17.70 17.16 5.80
CA CYS A 280 -16.86 17.34 4.63
C CYS A 280 -15.49 17.87 5.11
N HIS A 281 -14.57 16.96 5.44
CA HIS A 281 -13.19 17.31 5.74
C HIS A 281 -12.65 17.91 4.45
N GLY A 282 -12.36 19.20 4.51
CA GLY A 282 -12.06 20.04 3.37
C GLY A 282 -11.20 19.32 2.35
N VAL A 283 -11.87 18.83 1.29
CA VAL A 283 -11.22 18.62 0.00
C VAL A 283 -10.61 19.99 -0.28
N LYS A 284 -9.28 20.12 -0.17
CA LYS A 284 -8.60 21.23 -0.83
C LYS A 284 -9.06 21.12 -2.27
N ARG A 285 -9.99 21.97 -2.68
CA ARG A 285 -10.38 22.11 -4.08
C ARG A 285 -9.06 22.31 -4.80
N LEU A 286 -8.66 21.32 -5.60
CA LEU A 286 -7.62 21.51 -6.58
C LEU A 286 -8.22 22.49 -7.58
N GLU A 287 -7.92 23.77 -7.42
CA GLU A 287 -8.12 24.77 -8.46
C GLU A 287 -7.05 24.48 -9.52
N ILE A 288 -7.37 23.55 -10.42
CA ILE A 288 -6.63 23.39 -11.65
C ILE A 288 -6.98 24.61 -12.50
N GLN A 289 -6.13 25.64 -12.44
CA GLN A 289 -6.17 26.73 -13.42
C GLN A 289 -5.70 26.15 -14.74
N VAL A 290 -6.66 25.64 -15.52
CA VAL A 290 -6.46 25.38 -16.94
C VAL A 290 -6.31 26.75 -17.58
N ALA A 291 -5.11 27.09 -18.03
CA ALA A 291 -4.88 28.29 -18.81
C ALA A 291 -5.78 28.22 -20.06
N GLU A 292 -6.78 29.09 -20.14
CA GLU A 292 -7.47 29.36 -21.39
C GLU A 292 -6.48 30.07 -22.30
N ASP A 293 -6.10 29.40 -23.38
CA ASP A 293 -5.27 29.98 -24.43
C ASP A 293 -5.96 31.22 -25.02
N GLY A 294 -5.22 32.34 -25.05
CA GLY A 294 -5.36 33.35 -26.10
C GLY A 294 -6.08 34.64 -25.73
N GLN A 295 -5.37 35.58 -25.08
CA GLN A 295 -5.29 36.97 -25.55
C GLN A 295 -4.20 37.76 -24.83
N LEU A 296 -3.18 38.20 -25.59
CA LEU A 296 -2.27 39.27 -25.20
C LEU A 296 -3.07 40.58 -25.01
N PRO A 297 -2.82 41.36 -23.93
CA PRO A 297 -2.99 42.79 -23.96
C PRO A 297 -1.62 43.47 -23.99
N GLU A 298 -1.38 44.21 -25.06
CA GLU A 298 -0.32 45.20 -25.17
C GLU A 298 -0.47 46.30 -24.09
N ASN A 299 0.69 46.75 -23.62
CA ASN A 299 1.01 48.07 -23.06
C ASN A 299 0.41 48.47 -21.70
N SER A 300 1.27 48.58 -20.68
CA SER A 300 1.94 49.87 -20.39
C SER A 300 2.99 49.72 -19.29
N VAL A 301 4.15 50.34 -19.53
CA VAL A 301 5.30 50.54 -18.65
C VAL A 301 4.92 51.40 -17.44
N ASP A 302 5.44 51.10 -16.24
CA ASP A 302 6.17 52.11 -15.48
C ASP A 302 7.21 51.50 -14.53
N VAL A 303 8.35 52.17 -14.50
CA VAL A 303 9.60 51.85 -13.80
C VAL A 303 9.58 52.65 -12.50
N ASP A 304 9.95 52.05 -11.37
CA ASP A 304 10.96 52.58 -10.43
C ASP A 304 10.98 51.84 -9.08
N ASP A 305 12.19 51.72 -8.57
CA ASP A 305 12.62 51.44 -7.18
C ASP A 305 12.23 50.12 -6.51
N LEU A 306 13.24 49.29 -6.24
CA LEU A 306 13.84 49.20 -4.91
C LEU A 306 15.16 48.41 -4.96
N ASP A 307 16.26 49.15 -4.98
CA ASP A 307 17.58 48.74 -4.50
C ASP A 307 17.50 48.37 -3.01
N LEU A 308 17.92 47.15 -2.62
CA LEU A 308 18.51 46.90 -1.30
C LEU A 308 19.54 45.77 -1.36
N GLU A 309 20.78 46.20 -1.56
CA GLU A 309 22.02 45.79 -0.87
C GLU A 309 22.31 44.31 -0.60
N ARG A 310 23.33 43.83 -1.31
CA ARG A 310 24.31 42.82 -0.87
C ARG A 310 24.77 43.07 0.58
N VAL A 311 24.66 42.04 1.42
CA VAL A 311 25.52 41.91 2.60
C VAL A 311 26.26 40.58 2.55
N SER A 312 27.56 40.70 2.37
CA SER A 312 28.59 39.68 2.56
C SER A 312 29.01 39.65 4.03
N SER A 313 29.19 38.47 4.63
CA SER A 313 30.01 38.28 5.84
C SER A 313 30.43 36.82 6.06
N SER A 314 31.67 36.58 5.66
CA SER A 314 32.72 35.62 6.05
C SER A 314 32.58 34.63 7.23
N ASN A 315 33.13 33.44 6.92
CA ASN A 315 34.10 32.61 7.67
C ASN A 315 33.67 31.76 8.89
N THR A 316 33.62 30.44 8.66
CA THR A 316 34.43 29.49 9.44
C THR A 316 35.16 28.52 8.49
N THR A 317 36.47 28.39 8.71
CA THR A 317 37.42 27.52 8.03
C THR A 317 37.27 26.08 8.52
N PHE A 318 36.99 25.13 7.64
CA PHE A 318 37.22 23.70 7.87
C PHE A 318 38.35 23.24 6.95
N GLU A 319 39.27 22.47 7.51
CA GLU A 319 40.53 22.02 6.91
C GLU A 319 40.29 21.00 5.78
N ASP A 320 40.96 21.24 4.64
CA ASP A 320 41.07 20.31 3.51
C ASP A 320 41.88 19.07 3.92
N ILE A 321 41.23 17.91 3.94
CA ILE A 321 41.86 16.61 4.21
C ILE A 321 42.52 15.99 2.95
N GLU A 322 42.41 16.62 1.78
CA GLU A 322 43.01 16.11 0.53
C GLU A 322 44.50 16.44 0.34
N ALA A 323 45.16 17.07 1.33
CA ALA A 323 46.58 17.42 1.26
C ALA A 323 47.57 16.23 1.50
N TYR A 324 47.11 14.98 1.51
CA TYR A 324 47.97 13.79 1.78
C TYR A 324 47.84 12.64 0.78
N SER A 325 47.63 12.92 -0.50
CA SER A 325 47.78 11.90 -1.54
C SER A 325 48.61 12.43 -2.70
N GLU A 326 49.94 12.31 -2.58
CA GLU A 326 50.81 12.32 -3.75
C GLU A 326 50.67 10.99 -4.54
N PRO A 327 50.81 11.03 -5.87
CA PRO A 327 50.52 9.90 -6.75
C PRO A 327 51.76 9.02 -6.97
N VAL A 328 51.57 7.70 -7.03
CA VAL A 328 52.56 6.78 -7.59
C VAL A 328 51.93 6.04 -8.76
N GLU A 329 52.20 6.57 -9.96
CA GLU A 329 52.06 5.82 -11.20
C GLU A 329 53.28 4.90 -11.42
N ASN A 330 52.99 3.80 -12.12
CA ASN A 330 53.89 2.87 -12.80
C ASN A 330 54.55 1.77 -11.96
N MET A 331 54.13 0.53 -12.21
CA MET A 331 54.90 -0.43 -13.04
C MET A 331 54.14 -1.78 -13.13
N LEU A 332 53.94 -2.27 -14.37
CA LEU A 332 54.04 -3.66 -14.82
C LEU A 332 53.41 -4.75 -13.91
N GLY A 333 52.39 -5.50 -14.30
CA GLY A 333 52.26 -6.23 -15.56
C GLY A 333 51.92 -7.69 -15.24
N ASP A 334 51.20 -8.32 -16.17
CA ASP A 334 51.22 -9.76 -16.44
C ASP A 334 50.43 -10.76 -15.54
N TYR A 335 49.80 -11.71 -16.25
CA TYR A 335 49.08 -12.95 -15.88
C TYR A 335 47.60 -12.83 -15.47
N LEU A 336 46.65 -13.10 -16.38
CA LEU A 336 46.20 -14.38 -17.01
C LEU A 336 45.18 -15.17 -16.18
N ASP A 337 44.03 -15.36 -16.83
CA ASP A 337 42.92 -16.31 -16.65
C ASP A 337 43.22 -17.60 -15.90
N ILE A 338 42.25 -18.05 -15.07
CA ILE A 338 41.84 -19.46 -14.96
C ILE A 338 40.33 -19.53 -14.62
N GLU A 339 39.52 -20.04 -15.56
CA GLU A 339 38.27 -20.75 -15.30
C GLU A 339 38.56 -22.05 -14.53
N ASP A 340 37.75 -22.42 -13.52
CA ASP A 340 37.35 -23.84 -13.41
C ASP A 340 36.12 -24.06 -12.52
N ASP A 341 35.20 -24.81 -13.11
CA ASP A 341 34.07 -25.53 -12.51
C ASP A 341 34.55 -26.52 -11.43
N VAL A 342 33.99 -26.48 -10.22
CA VAL A 342 33.86 -27.70 -9.39
C VAL A 342 32.58 -27.66 -8.53
N SER A 343 31.67 -28.57 -8.87
CA SER A 343 30.58 -29.07 -8.00
C SER A 343 31.10 -29.53 -6.64
N VAL A 344 30.53 -28.98 -5.55
CA VAL A 344 30.62 -29.62 -4.22
C VAL A 344 29.22 -30.00 -3.77
N ALA A 345 28.94 -31.29 -3.92
CA ALA A 345 27.85 -31.98 -3.26
C ALA A 345 28.12 -32.13 -1.76
N SER A 346 27.06 -31.94 -0.97
CA SER A 346 26.92 -32.34 0.44
C SER A 346 27.78 -31.61 1.49
N ALA A 347 27.10 -30.95 2.42
CA ALA A 347 27.49 -30.93 3.82
C ALA A 347 26.22 -30.97 4.67
N LYS A 348 26.13 -31.99 5.51
CA LYS A 348 25.03 -32.28 6.43
C LYS A 348 25.48 -31.91 7.85
N THR A 349 24.56 -31.30 8.60
CA THR A 349 24.42 -31.24 10.09
C THR A 349 25.43 -30.45 10.92
N VAL A 350 24.92 -29.52 11.74
CA VAL A 350 24.39 -29.85 13.09
C VAL A 350 22.93 -29.40 13.16
#